data_AF-A0A919ZSZ3-F1
#
_entry.id   AF-A0A919ZSZ3-F1
#
_cell.length_a   1.000
_cell.length_b   1.000
_cell.length_c   1.000
_cell.angle_alpha   90.00
_cell.angle_beta   90.00
_cell.angle_gamma   90.00
#
_symmetry.space_group_name_H-M   'P 1'
#
loop_
_entity.id
_entity.type
_entity.pdbx_description
1 polymer ?
#
loop_
_entity_poly.entity_id
_entity_poly.type
_entity_poly.pdbx_seq_one_letter_code
_entity_poly.pdbx_strand_id
1 'polypeptide(L)'
;MKKFGFILLSFLLVLCSSSNDSTDVVESTTTLAQVNNDSEDSTTTTVNTSSTSVVESYVYDKEKMSPFTGLEISNELWLKRPRRVIAFKIDNNYNARPQSGLQEADSVMEILVEGGMTRFLAFYLDRTSDYVGPIRSARPTDPTMVRPYGGIFVVSGATAGLIPAIRELGVPVLEEVSAPTMFRIADRKAPHNLYADTELVREYIDQ
;
A
#
# COMPACT_ATOMS: atom_id res chain seq x y z
N MET A 1 -34.08 11.28 -54.83
CA MET A 1 -32.81 10.58 -55.14
C MET A 1 -32.31 9.95 -53.84
N LYS A 2 -32.55 8.65 -53.65
CA LYS A 2 -32.27 7.92 -52.40
C LYS A 2 -30.87 7.31 -52.50
N LYS A 3 -29.94 7.68 -51.61
CA LYS A 3 -28.60 7.09 -51.51
C LYS A 3 -28.60 6.06 -50.40
N PHE A 4 -28.62 4.77 -50.76
CA PHE A 4 -28.34 3.65 -49.87
C PHE A 4 -26.82 3.45 -49.82
N GLY A 5 -26.20 3.75 -48.67
CA GLY A 5 -24.80 3.41 -48.40
C GLY A 5 -24.73 1.99 -47.87
N PHE A 6 -24.13 1.08 -48.64
CA PHE A 6 -23.88 -0.30 -48.22
C PHE A 6 -22.74 -0.35 -47.19
N ILE A 7 -23.01 -1.04 -46.09
CA ILE A 7 -22.07 -1.46 -45.06
C ILE A 7 -21.20 -2.59 -45.63
N LEU A 8 -19.88 -2.44 -45.60
CA LEU A 8 -18.93 -3.53 -45.86
C LEU A 8 -18.10 -3.75 -44.59
N LEU A 9 -18.49 -4.77 -43.82
CA LEU A 9 -17.79 -5.23 -42.61
C LEU A 9 -16.78 -6.30 -43.02
N SER A 10 -15.49 -5.94 -43.08
CA SER A 10 -14.40 -6.88 -43.37
C SER A 10 -13.95 -7.58 -42.09
N PHE A 11 -14.40 -8.82 -41.89
CA PHE A 11 -13.89 -9.75 -40.87
C PHE A 11 -12.62 -10.41 -41.41
N LEU A 12 -11.45 -10.09 -40.84
CA LEU A 12 -10.20 -10.80 -41.16
C LEU A 12 -9.94 -11.82 -40.04
N LEU A 13 -10.30 -13.08 -40.28
CA LEU A 13 -9.87 -14.22 -39.48
C LEU A 13 -8.54 -14.72 -40.03
N VAL A 14 -7.48 -14.61 -39.23
CA VAL A 14 -6.20 -15.29 -39.50
C VAL A 14 -6.12 -16.53 -38.61
N LEU A 15 -6.30 -17.69 -39.24
CA LEU A 15 -6.03 -19.02 -38.72
C LEU A 15 -4.87 -19.62 -39.54
N CYS A 16 -3.83 -20.10 -38.85
CA CYS A 16 -2.91 -21.17 -39.23
C CYS A 16 -2.19 -21.59 -37.92
N SER A 17 -2.50 -22.73 -37.31
CA SER A 17 -2.09 -24.11 -37.62
C SER A 17 -0.61 -24.43 -37.31
N SER A 18 -0.42 -25.10 -36.16
CA SER A 18 0.40 -26.28 -35.88
C SER A 18 1.79 -26.47 -36.51
N SER A 19 2.80 -26.60 -35.65
CA SER A 19 3.81 -27.68 -35.74
C SER A 19 4.47 -27.93 -34.39
N ASN A 20 4.58 -29.22 -34.07
CA ASN A 20 5.06 -29.85 -32.83
C ASN A 20 6.60 -29.82 -32.69
N ASP A 21 7.00 -30.12 -31.45
CA ASP A 21 8.22 -30.83 -31.03
C ASP A 21 9.51 -30.03 -30.80
N SER A 22 9.89 -29.88 -29.54
CA SER A 22 11.11 -30.51 -28.97
C SER A 22 11.25 -30.11 -27.49
N THR A 23 11.25 -31.12 -26.63
CA THR A 23 11.62 -31.05 -25.21
C THR A 23 13.12 -30.87 -25.07
N ASP A 24 13.57 -29.89 -24.29
CA ASP A 24 14.90 -29.89 -23.68
C ASP A 24 14.79 -29.61 -22.19
N VAL A 25 14.96 -30.67 -21.41
CA VAL A 25 15.15 -30.65 -19.96
C VAL A 25 16.63 -30.35 -19.73
N VAL A 26 16.95 -29.19 -19.18
CA VAL A 26 18.28 -28.90 -18.67
C VAL A 26 18.25 -29.01 -17.15
N GLU A 27 18.58 -30.22 -16.70
CA GLU A 27 19.02 -30.52 -15.34
C GLU A 27 20.38 -29.86 -15.12
N SER A 28 20.53 -29.09 -14.04
CA SER A 28 21.83 -28.55 -13.61
C SER A 28 22.11 -29.00 -12.19
N THR A 29 22.99 -29.99 -12.13
CA THR A 29 23.54 -30.66 -10.96
C THR A 29 24.36 -29.73 -10.08
N THR A 30 24.12 -29.84 -8.77
CA THR A 30 24.90 -29.29 -7.66
C THR A 30 26.34 -29.77 -7.70
N THR A 31 27.33 -28.88 -7.56
CA THR A 31 28.72 -29.27 -7.25
C THR A 31 29.21 -28.52 -6.02
N LEU A 32 29.56 -29.29 -4.99
CA LEU A 32 30.19 -28.87 -3.75
C LEU A 32 31.67 -28.57 -4.00
N ALA A 33 32.18 -27.46 -3.48
CA ALA A 33 33.60 -27.24 -3.29
C ALA A 33 33.86 -26.71 -1.87
N GLN A 34 34.55 -27.53 -1.06
CA GLN A 34 35.24 -27.10 0.15
C GLN A 34 36.74 -26.95 -0.17
N VAL A 35 37.36 -25.86 0.31
CA VAL A 35 38.77 -25.84 0.76
C VAL A 35 38.89 -24.85 1.92
N ASN A 36 39.37 -25.36 3.06
CA ASN A 36 39.81 -24.61 4.25
C ASN A 36 41.28 -24.17 4.07
N ASN A 37 41.68 -22.99 4.57
CA ASN A 37 42.39 -22.80 5.86
C ASN A 37 43.08 -21.42 5.99
N ASP A 38 42.92 -20.87 7.20
CA ASP A 38 43.79 -19.99 8.01
C ASP A 38 44.44 -18.71 7.45
N SER A 39 44.03 -17.58 8.03
CA SER A 39 44.96 -16.75 8.82
C SER A 39 44.23 -15.78 9.74
N GLU A 40 44.76 -15.72 10.96
CA GLU A 40 44.33 -14.94 12.11
C GLU A 40 44.38 -13.43 11.86
N ASP A 41 43.32 -12.72 12.19
CA ASP A 41 43.43 -11.36 12.70
C ASP A 41 42.38 -11.13 13.80
N SER A 42 42.87 -10.62 14.92
CA SER A 42 42.18 -10.56 16.20
C SER A 42 41.44 -9.23 16.28
N THR A 43 40.13 -9.25 16.06
CA THR A 43 39.25 -8.12 16.42
C THR A 43 38.21 -8.61 17.42
N THR A 44 38.41 -8.24 18.68
CA THR A 44 37.48 -8.42 19.79
C THR A 44 36.12 -7.81 19.44
N THR A 45 35.22 -8.65 18.95
CA THR A 45 33.80 -8.28 18.81
C THR A 45 33.14 -8.56 20.14
N THR A 46 32.82 -7.48 20.87
CA THR A 46 31.98 -7.50 22.05
C THR A 46 30.64 -8.10 21.66
N VAL A 47 30.43 -9.37 21.98
CA VAL A 47 29.12 -10.03 21.85
C VAL A 47 28.21 -9.35 22.87
N ASN A 48 27.43 -8.38 22.40
CA ASN A 48 26.34 -7.81 23.16
C ASN A 48 25.26 -8.89 23.25
N THR A 49 25.38 -9.77 24.24
CA THR A 49 24.40 -10.79 24.56
C THR A 49 23.15 -10.08 25.06
N SER A 50 22.28 -9.69 24.13
CA SER A 50 20.93 -9.25 24.45
C SER A 50 20.19 -10.47 25.02
N SER A 51 20.07 -10.53 26.34
CA SER A 51 19.29 -11.54 27.03
C SER A 51 17.82 -11.35 26.66
N THR A 52 17.34 -12.06 25.65
CA THR A 52 15.92 -12.11 25.31
C THR A 52 15.19 -12.86 26.42
N SER A 53 14.65 -12.12 27.39
CA SER A 53 13.71 -12.66 28.37
C SER A 53 12.44 -13.11 27.65
N VAL A 54 12.07 -14.38 27.81
CA VAL A 54 10.82 -14.93 27.28
C VAL A 54 9.65 -14.27 28.01
N VAL A 55 8.79 -13.55 27.27
CA VAL A 55 7.55 -12.96 27.80
C VAL A 55 6.53 -14.09 27.93
N GLU A 56 6.22 -14.52 29.16
CA GLU A 56 5.32 -15.65 29.43
C GLU A 56 3.83 -15.34 29.12
N SER A 57 3.42 -14.06 29.11
CA SER A 57 2.04 -13.67 28.78
C SER A 57 1.95 -12.22 28.28
N TYR A 58 1.18 -12.01 27.20
CA TYR A 58 0.80 -10.67 26.72
C TYR A 58 -0.57 -10.30 27.26
N VAL A 59 -0.69 -9.14 27.91
CA VAL A 59 -1.96 -8.59 28.39
C VAL A 59 -2.16 -7.23 27.73
N TYR A 60 -3.23 -7.12 26.93
CA TYR A 60 -3.57 -5.87 26.26
C TYR A 60 -4.18 -4.87 27.26
N ASP A 61 -3.53 -3.71 27.41
CA ASP A 61 -4.06 -2.58 28.18
C ASP A 61 -4.63 -1.52 27.23
N LYS A 62 -5.95 -1.42 27.16
CA LYS A 62 -6.65 -0.46 26.29
C LYS A 62 -6.31 1.01 26.56
N GLU A 63 -5.83 1.33 27.77
CA GLU A 63 -5.49 2.70 28.17
C GLU A 63 -4.03 3.06 27.87
N LYS A 64 -3.20 2.09 27.49
CA LYS A 64 -1.76 2.33 27.26
C LYS A 64 -1.27 1.84 25.92
N MET A 65 -2.02 0.95 25.27
CA MET A 65 -1.60 0.31 24.03
C MET A 65 -2.39 0.81 22.82
N SER A 66 -1.73 0.73 21.67
CA SER A 66 -2.33 0.96 20.36
C SER A 66 -3.33 -0.15 20.01
N PRO A 67 -4.54 0.17 19.54
CA PRO A 67 -5.48 -0.85 19.05
C PRO A 67 -5.03 -1.48 17.71
N PHE A 68 -4.13 -0.85 16.96
CA PHE A 68 -3.62 -1.39 15.70
C PHE A 68 -2.39 -2.27 15.90
N THR A 69 -1.45 -1.83 16.74
CA THR A 69 -0.13 -2.48 16.87
C THR A 69 0.03 -3.28 18.16
N GLY A 70 -0.82 -3.05 19.17
CA GLY A 70 -0.67 -3.66 20.49
C GLY A 70 0.54 -3.16 21.28
N LEU A 71 1.30 -2.19 20.75
CA LEU A 71 2.46 -1.59 21.39
C LEU A 71 2.02 -0.48 22.35
N GLU A 72 2.79 -0.29 23.42
CA GLU A 72 2.62 0.86 24.31
C GLU A 72 2.84 2.17 23.54
N ILE A 73 1.97 3.15 23.80
CA ILE A 73 2.09 4.48 23.22
C ILE A 73 2.73 5.46 24.21
N SER A 74 3.44 6.45 23.68
CA SER A 74 4.07 7.48 24.51
C SER A 74 3.01 8.36 25.19
N ASN A 75 3.36 8.96 26.34
CA ASN A 75 2.49 9.91 27.03
C ASN A 75 2.11 11.10 26.14
N GLU A 76 3.02 11.56 25.26
CA GLU A 76 2.75 12.63 24.31
C GLU A 76 1.65 12.22 23.30
N LEU A 77 1.74 11.01 22.76
CA LEU A 77 0.74 10.51 21.82
C LEU A 77 -0.60 10.24 22.51
N TRP A 78 -0.58 9.76 23.76
CA TRP A 78 -1.79 9.60 24.57
C TRP A 78 -2.56 10.91 24.73
N LEU A 79 -1.85 12.02 24.99
CA LEU A 79 -2.46 13.35 25.12
C LEU A 79 -3.10 13.87 23.82
N LYS A 80 -2.74 13.31 22.67
CA LYS A 80 -3.33 13.68 21.37
C LYS A 80 -4.61 12.91 21.05
N ARG A 81 -5.06 11.97 21.89
CA ARG A 81 -6.27 11.17 21.67
C ARG A 81 -7.56 11.87 22.16
N PRO A 82 -8.73 11.56 21.58
CA PRO A 82 -8.95 10.61 20.46
C PRO A 82 -8.44 11.16 19.13
N ARG A 83 -7.86 10.28 18.30
CA ARG A 83 -7.41 10.60 16.93
C ARG A 83 -8.23 9.81 15.93
N ARG A 84 -8.54 10.42 14.78
CA ARG A 84 -9.19 9.71 13.69
C ARG A 84 -8.19 8.82 12.95
N VAL A 85 -8.61 7.60 12.61
CA VAL A 85 -7.87 6.70 11.72
C VAL A 85 -7.91 7.29 10.31
N ILE A 86 -6.75 7.30 9.64
CA ILE A 86 -6.63 7.73 8.25
C ILE A 86 -6.18 6.53 7.44
N ALA A 87 -6.98 6.14 6.45
CA ALA A 87 -6.66 5.05 5.53
C ALA A 87 -6.29 5.64 4.16
N PHE A 88 -5.05 5.44 3.71
CA PHE A 88 -4.61 5.88 2.40
C PHE A 88 -4.67 4.72 1.40
N LYS A 89 -5.22 4.99 0.21
CA LYS A 89 -5.13 4.05 -0.92
C LYS A 89 -3.80 4.22 -1.64
N ILE A 90 -2.88 3.28 -1.48
CA ILE A 90 -1.52 3.36 -2.05
C ILE A 90 -1.39 2.51 -3.30
N ASP A 91 -0.73 3.04 -4.32
CA ASP A 91 -0.43 2.32 -5.55
C ASP A 91 0.49 1.12 -5.30
N ASN A 92 0.24 0.02 -6.00
CA ASN A 92 1.18 -1.09 -6.09
C ASN A 92 1.47 -1.52 -7.54
N ASN A 93 1.20 -0.64 -8.51
CA ASN A 93 1.69 -0.81 -9.87
C ASN A 93 3.24 -0.84 -9.90
N TYR A 94 3.82 -1.60 -10.82
CA TYR A 94 5.28 -1.66 -11.02
C TYR A 94 5.93 -0.28 -11.13
N ASN A 95 5.32 0.65 -11.88
CA ASN A 95 5.85 2.00 -12.09
C ASN A 95 5.71 2.92 -10.86
N ALA A 96 4.99 2.48 -9.82
CA ALA A 96 4.82 3.20 -8.57
C ALA A 96 5.75 2.69 -7.46
N ARG A 97 6.53 1.63 -7.71
CA ARG A 97 7.45 1.05 -6.74
C ARG A 97 8.81 1.74 -6.81
N PRO A 98 9.51 1.94 -5.67
CA PRO A 98 9.04 1.67 -4.30
C PRO A 98 7.99 2.69 -3.82
N GLN A 99 7.12 2.29 -2.89
CA GLN A 99 6.20 3.18 -2.17
C GLN A 99 6.94 3.95 -1.06
N SER A 100 6.26 4.92 -0.47
CA SER A 100 6.73 5.67 0.70
C SER A 100 5.65 5.73 1.77
N GLY A 101 6.06 5.77 3.04
CA GLY A 101 5.19 5.83 4.20
C GLY A 101 4.74 4.46 4.74
N LEU A 102 4.86 3.38 3.96
CA LEU A 102 4.31 2.07 4.34
C LEU A 102 4.96 1.50 5.61
N GLN A 103 6.25 1.78 5.84
CA GLN A 103 6.98 1.33 7.01
C GLN A 103 6.56 2.05 8.30
N GLU A 104 6.03 3.28 8.19
CA GLU A 104 5.48 4.05 9.30
C GLU A 104 4.01 3.73 9.56
N ALA A 105 3.30 3.06 8.66
CA ALA A 105 1.88 2.75 8.85
C ALA A 105 1.68 1.82 10.07
N ASP A 106 0.58 2.03 10.80
CA ASP A 106 0.20 1.19 11.94
C ASP A 106 -0.34 -0.18 11.46
N SER A 107 -0.93 -0.22 10.27
CA SER A 107 -1.30 -1.45 9.57
C SER A 107 -1.34 -1.24 8.06
N VAL A 108 -0.97 -2.27 7.31
CA VAL A 108 -1.03 -2.28 5.85
C VAL A 108 -1.80 -3.51 5.40
N MET A 109 -2.79 -3.32 4.54
CA MET A 109 -3.53 -4.40 3.90
C MET A 109 -3.33 -4.36 2.39
N GLU A 110 -3.00 -5.49 1.78
CA GLU A 110 -2.97 -5.62 0.33
C GLU A 110 -4.31 -6.17 -0.17
N ILE A 111 -4.90 -5.49 -1.15
CA ILE A 111 -6.18 -5.90 -1.72
C ILE A 111 -6.12 -5.93 -3.24
N LEU A 112 -6.78 -6.94 -3.82
CA LEU A 112 -6.93 -7.07 -5.27
C LEU A 112 -7.76 -5.91 -5.84
N VAL A 113 -7.36 -5.46 -7.02
CA VAL A 113 -8.03 -4.44 -7.82
C VAL A 113 -8.16 -4.95 -9.27
N GLU A 114 -8.53 -4.08 -10.22
CA GLU A 114 -8.75 -4.50 -11.61
C GLU A 114 -7.50 -5.10 -12.27
N GLY A 115 -7.73 -6.04 -13.19
CA GLY A 115 -6.68 -6.60 -14.03
C GLY A 115 -5.67 -7.48 -13.28
N GLY A 116 -6.06 -8.03 -12.11
CA GLY A 116 -5.19 -8.89 -11.31
C GLY A 116 -4.07 -8.15 -10.55
N MET A 117 -4.09 -6.81 -10.57
CA MET A 117 -3.19 -6.01 -9.75
C MET A 117 -3.68 -5.93 -8.30
N THR A 118 -2.82 -5.47 -7.41
CA THR A 118 -3.18 -5.12 -6.04
C THR A 118 -2.93 -3.64 -5.76
N ARG A 119 -3.48 -3.14 -4.66
CA ARG A 119 -3.15 -1.85 -4.04
C ARG A 119 -3.16 -2.01 -2.53
N PHE A 120 -2.43 -1.15 -1.83
CA PHE A 120 -2.43 -1.17 -0.37
C PHE A 120 -3.47 -0.21 0.22
N LEU A 121 -3.98 -0.57 1.39
CA LEU A 121 -4.60 0.35 2.34
C LEU A 121 -3.62 0.50 3.50
N ALA A 122 -3.05 1.70 3.64
CA ALA A 122 -2.15 2.04 4.74
C ALA A 122 -2.93 2.83 5.79
N PHE A 123 -3.01 2.29 7.01
CA PHE A 123 -3.73 2.87 8.12
C PHE A 123 -2.77 3.61 9.06
N TYR A 124 -3.12 4.85 9.41
CA TYR A 124 -2.41 5.67 10.38
C TYR A 124 -3.39 6.14 11.46
N LEU A 125 -3.06 5.83 12.71
CA LEU A 125 -3.73 6.27 13.92
C LEU A 125 -2.71 6.93 14.86
N ASP A 126 -1.65 6.19 15.17
CA ASP A 126 -0.66 6.49 16.20
C ASP A 126 0.64 7.01 15.58
N ARG A 127 1.10 6.35 14.51
CA ARG A 127 2.29 6.78 13.76
C ARG A 127 1.94 7.81 12.68
N THR A 128 2.98 8.49 12.21
CA THR A 128 2.87 9.55 11.21
C THR A 128 3.95 9.40 10.15
N SER A 129 3.66 9.94 8.96
CA SER A 129 4.59 10.12 7.85
C SER A 129 4.28 11.45 7.16
N ASP A 130 5.31 12.19 6.81
CA ASP A 130 5.22 13.42 6.01
C ASP A 130 5.23 13.13 4.49
N TYR A 131 5.43 11.86 4.12
CA TYR A 131 5.67 11.46 2.74
C TYR A 131 5.07 10.08 2.44
N VAL A 132 3.73 9.99 2.46
CA VAL A 132 2.98 8.76 2.12
C VAL A 132 2.48 8.79 0.68
N GLY A 133 2.75 7.72 -0.08
CA GLY A 133 2.28 7.60 -1.47
C GLY A 133 3.00 6.53 -2.30
N PRO A 134 2.71 6.42 -3.61
CA PRO A 134 1.75 7.24 -4.34
C PRO A 134 0.28 6.93 -3.99
N ILE A 135 -0.53 7.95 -3.75
CA ILE A 135 -1.97 7.83 -3.48
C ILE A 135 -2.73 7.56 -4.78
N ARG A 136 -3.72 6.66 -4.73
CA ARG A 136 -4.48 6.20 -5.91
C ARG A 136 -5.97 6.15 -5.68
N SER A 137 -6.67 5.80 -6.76
CA SER A 137 -8.11 5.82 -6.82
C SER A 137 -8.76 4.72 -5.98
N ALA A 138 -9.88 5.07 -5.36
CA ALA A 138 -10.76 4.15 -4.64
C ALA A 138 -11.30 3.04 -5.55
N ARG A 139 -11.70 1.93 -4.92
CA ARG A 139 -12.35 0.77 -5.53
C ARG A 139 -13.56 0.32 -4.69
N PRO A 140 -14.55 -0.35 -5.30
CA PRO A 140 -15.79 -0.74 -4.61
C PRO A 140 -15.59 -1.62 -3.37
N THR A 141 -14.46 -2.33 -3.27
CA THR A 141 -14.09 -3.17 -2.13
C THR A 141 -13.49 -2.38 -0.97
N ASP A 142 -12.97 -1.17 -1.20
CA ASP A 142 -12.23 -0.41 -0.19
C ASP A 142 -13.10 -0.03 1.04
N PRO A 143 -14.38 0.40 0.89
CA PRO A 143 -15.20 0.82 2.02
C PRO A 143 -15.43 -0.29 3.04
N THR A 144 -15.50 -1.55 2.63
CA THR A 144 -15.70 -2.68 3.56
C THR A 144 -14.50 -2.90 4.47
N MET A 145 -13.31 -2.48 4.02
CA MET A 145 -12.08 -2.57 4.79
C MET A 145 -11.88 -1.35 5.69
N VAL A 146 -12.30 -0.16 5.25
CA VAL A 146 -12.08 1.08 6.01
C VAL A 146 -13.16 1.32 7.08
N ARG A 147 -14.43 1.02 6.75
CA ARG A 147 -15.59 1.28 7.63
C ARG A 147 -15.45 0.74 9.07
N PRO A 148 -14.96 -0.50 9.29
CA PRO A 148 -14.84 -1.05 10.65
C PRO A 148 -13.95 -0.23 11.59
N TYR A 149 -13.01 0.56 11.05
CA TYR A 149 -12.10 1.39 11.83
C TYR A 149 -12.63 2.80 12.11
N GLY A 150 -13.81 3.17 11.58
CA GLY A 150 -14.37 4.51 11.73
C GLY A 150 -13.47 5.62 11.15
N GLY A 151 -12.57 5.26 10.24
CA GLY A 151 -11.57 6.16 9.68
C GLY A 151 -12.05 6.96 8.47
N ILE A 152 -11.27 7.97 8.09
CA ILE A 152 -11.41 8.65 6.80
C ILE A 152 -10.61 7.91 5.73
N PHE A 153 -11.15 7.87 4.51
CA PHE A 153 -10.50 7.25 3.37
C PHE A 153 -9.89 8.31 2.44
N VAL A 154 -8.58 8.24 2.21
CA VAL A 154 -7.81 9.20 1.43
C VAL A 154 -7.44 8.61 0.07
N VAL A 155 -7.86 9.26 -1.01
CA VAL A 155 -7.78 8.73 -2.38
C VAL A 155 -7.47 9.82 -3.41
N SER A 156 -6.91 9.41 -4.55
CA SER A 156 -6.68 10.31 -5.69
C SER A 156 -7.93 10.50 -6.59
N GLY A 157 -9.11 10.12 -6.11
CA GLY A 157 -10.37 10.05 -6.86
C GLY A 157 -10.91 8.63 -7.05
N ALA A 158 -11.87 8.44 -7.96
CA ALA A 158 -12.46 7.14 -8.27
C ALA A 158 -13.20 7.16 -9.62
N THR A 159 -13.70 6.00 -10.06
CA THR A 159 -14.70 5.93 -11.13
C THR A 159 -15.93 6.76 -10.74
N ALA A 160 -16.57 7.40 -11.73
CA ALA A 160 -17.76 8.23 -11.51
C ALA A 160 -18.84 7.52 -10.68
N GLY A 161 -19.43 8.22 -9.73
CA GLY A 161 -20.47 7.70 -8.83
C GLY A 161 -19.94 6.87 -7.64
N LEU A 162 -18.69 6.39 -7.67
CA LEU A 162 -18.16 5.57 -6.58
C LEU A 162 -17.99 6.39 -5.30
N ILE A 163 -17.38 7.57 -5.34
CA ILE A 163 -17.17 8.36 -4.11
C ILE A 163 -18.47 8.66 -3.35
N PRO A 164 -19.56 9.14 -3.99
CA PRO A 164 -20.86 9.26 -3.33
C PRO A 164 -21.34 7.97 -2.68
N ALA A 165 -21.21 6.82 -3.38
CA ALA A 165 -21.59 5.51 -2.83
C ALA A 165 -20.75 5.12 -1.61
N ILE A 166 -19.45 5.42 -1.59
CA ILE A 166 -18.58 5.20 -0.42
C ILE A 166 -19.07 6.04 0.78
N ARG A 167 -19.40 7.31 0.55
CA ARG A 167 -19.92 8.21 1.57
C ARG A 167 -21.27 7.73 2.12
N GLU A 168 -22.16 7.24 1.26
CA GLU A 168 -23.45 6.64 1.64
C GLU A 168 -23.29 5.38 2.51
N LEU A 169 -22.21 4.61 2.30
CA LEU A 169 -21.85 3.47 3.15
C LEU A 169 -21.27 3.88 4.53
N GLY A 170 -21.22 5.18 4.82
CA GLY A 170 -20.74 5.72 6.09
C GLY A 170 -19.22 5.87 6.19
N VAL A 171 -18.51 5.89 5.05
CA VAL A 171 -17.05 6.10 5.02
C VAL A 171 -16.76 7.50 4.49
N PRO A 172 -16.28 8.43 5.33
CA PRO A 172 -15.83 9.74 4.86
C PRO A 172 -14.69 9.57 3.85
N VAL A 173 -14.70 10.37 2.77
CA VAL A 173 -13.66 10.32 1.74
C VAL A 173 -13.05 11.69 1.53
N LEU A 174 -11.73 11.76 1.65
CA LEU A 174 -10.91 12.88 1.23
C LEU A 174 -10.29 12.60 -0.13
N GLU A 175 -10.62 13.44 -1.10
CA GLU A 175 -10.01 13.44 -2.43
C GLU A 175 -8.76 14.34 -2.44
N GLU A 176 -8.04 14.43 -3.57
CA GLU A 176 -6.84 15.26 -3.68
C GLU A 176 -7.12 16.73 -3.30
N VAL A 177 -6.39 17.23 -2.30
CA VAL A 177 -6.41 18.63 -1.87
C VAL A 177 -5.10 19.32 -2.23
N SER A 178 -5.06 20.65 -2.07
CA SER A 178 -3.87 21.43 -2.38
C SER A 178 -2.71 21.15 -1.43
N ALA A 179 -1.50 21.45 -1.89
CA ALA A 179 -0.31 21.52 -1.06
C ALA A 179 -0.49 22.55 0.08
N PRO A 180 0.13 22.35 1.25
CA PRO A 180 1.12 21.29 1.55
C PRO A 180 0.52 19.93 1.93
N THR A 181 -0.79 19.83 2.20
CA THR A 181 -1.43 18.60 2.69
C THR A 181 -1.28 17.42 1.75
N MET A 182 -1.51 17.63 0.46
CA MET A 182 -1.17 16.67 -0.60
C MET A 182 -0.41 17.37 -1.71
N PHE A 183 0.54 16.66 -2.31
CA PHE A 183 1.46 17.25 -3.28
C PHE A 183 1.88 16.24 -4.34
N ARG A 184 2.26 16.76 -5.50
CA ARG A 184 2.79 15.95 -6.60
C ARG A 184 4.29 16.12 -6.73
N ILE A 185 4.99 15.00 -6.89
CA ILE A 185 6.44 14.98 -7.08
C ILE A 185 6.80 14.93 -8.57
N ALA A 186 7.95 15.50 -8.92
CA ALA A 186 8.38 15.72 -10.31
C ALA A 186 9.22 14.57 -10.89
N ASP A 187 9.86 13.78 -10.04
CA ASP A 187 10.66 12.60 -10.36
C ASP A 187 9.80 11.41 -10.84
N ARG A 188 8.47 11.47 -10.64
CA ARG A 188 7.51 10.47 -11.12
C ARG A 188 6.47 11.07 -12.05
N LYS A 189 6.04 10.28 -13.04
CA LYS A 189 4.94 10.66 -13.93
C LYS A 189 3.59 10.33 -13.30
N ALA A 190 2.60 11.16 -13.61
CA ALA A 190 1.20 10.83 -13.33
C ALA A 190 0.84 9.48 -14.01
N PRO A 191 0.03 8.62 -13.36
CA PRO A 191 -0.69 8.87 -12.12
C PRO A 191 0.04 8.39 -10.83
N HIS A 192 1.35 8.18 -10.86
CA HIS A 192 2.12 7.55 -9.78
C HIS A 192 2.92 8.55 -8.92
N ASN A 193 2.44 9.79 -8.83
CA ASN A 193 3.21 10.90 -8.27
C ASN A 193 2.47 11.74 -7.22
N LEU A 194 1.29 11.34 -6.74
CA LEU A 194 0.55 12.04 -5.68
C LEU A 194 0.94 11.51 -4.30
N TYR A 195 1.30 12.38 -3.38
CA TYR A 195 1.75 12.07 -2.02
C TYR A 195 1.04 12.97 -1.00
N ALA A 196 1.13 12.65 0.28
CA ALA A 196 0.56 13.43 1.35
C ALA A 196 1.39 13.39 2.63
N ASP A 197 1.12 14.37 3.50
CA ASP A 197 1.54 14.37 4.90
C ASP A 197 0.35 13.95 5.78
N THR A 198 0.56 12.93 6.61
CA THR A 198 -0.49 12.35 7.45
C THR A 198 -0.99 13.29 8.55
N GLU A 199 -0.14 14.17 9.10
CA GLU A 199 -0.57 15.15 10.11
C GLU A 199 -1.30 16.32 9.46
N LEU A 200 -0.81 16.81 8.32
CA LEU A 200 -1.54 17.87 7.60
C LEU A 200 -2.89 17.38 7.09
N VAL A 201 -3.00 16.11 6.71
CA VAL A 201 -4.30 15.51 6.39
C VAL A 201 -5.19 15.48 7.63
N ARG A 202 -4.64 15.13 8.79
CA ARG A 202 -5.38 15.09 10.06
C ARG A 202 -5.88 16.48 10.46
N GLU A 203 -5.03 17.50 10.36
CA GLU A 203 -5.41 18.89 10.61
C GLU A 203 -6.48 19.39 9.63
N TYR A 204 -6.39 18.99 8.35
CA TYR A 204 -7.36 19.39 7.33
C TYR A 204 -8.76 18.83 7.59
N ILE A 205 -8.85 17.59 8.09
CA ILE A 205 -10.14 16.88 8.28
C ILE A 205 -10.83 17.21 9.61
N ASP A 206 -10.09 17.82 10.55
CA ASP A 206 -10.58 18.19 11.89
C ASP A 206 -11.01 19.67 11.96
N GLN A 207 -10.82 20.45 10.88
CA GLN A 207 -11.37 21.81 10.70
C GLN A 207 -12.87 21.77 10.42
#